data_AF-A0A376CYG4-F1
#
_entry.id   AF-A0A376CYG4-F1
#
_cell.length_a   1.000
_cell.length_b   1.000
_cell.length_c   1.000
_cell.angle_alpha   90.00
_cell.angle_beta   90.00
_cell.angle_gamma   90.00
#
_symmetry.space_group_name_H-M   'P 1'
#
loop_
_entity.id
_entity.type
_entity.pdbx_description
1 polymer ?
#
loop_
_entity_poly.entity_id
_entity_poly.type
_entity_poly.pdbx_seq_one_letter_code
_entity_poly.pdbx_strand_id
1 'polypeptide(L)'
;MSKLFSPDTSRLSRPEGTTSQADAVPARYRHGSPAELVADMEALVGAENVHGRLSDLVRFSSDAGPYRSIPQIVVSPRNAADLSALMAYCDANNRHMTFRAAGTSLNGQAMSDDILVDVKTHFTGMEVRNGGTKLWSRPGVILGDAQAVLSRHGFMLGPDPGSTSVCTIGGVLADNSGGMRCSLERDSYHSIEELVFVLP
;
A
#
# COMPACT_ATOMS: atom_id res chain seq x y z
N MET A 1 26.71 28.04 -30.60
CA MET A 1 26.55 28.33 -29.15
C MET A 1 26.18 27.03 -28.44
N SER A 2 27.11 26.40 -27.71
CA SER A 2 26.76 25.27 -26.85
C SER A 2 25.98 25.79 -25.65
N LYS A 3 24.78 25.27 -25.39
CA LYS A 3 24.02 25.62 -24.19
C LYS A 3 24.83 25.19 -22.97
N LEU A 4 25.16 26.14 -22.10
CA LEU A 4 26.04 25.98 -20.92
C LEU A 4 25.56 24.92 -19.91
N PHE A 5 24.36 24.36 -20.09
CA PHE A 5 23.74 23.36 -19.21
C PHE A 5 23.11 22.19 -19.98
N SER A 6 23.67 21.83 -21.13
CA SER A 6 23.22 20.60 -21.81
C SER A 6 23.62 19.41 -20.92
N PRO A 7 22.66 18.60 -20.42
CA PRO A 7 23.00 17.45 -19.60
C PRO A 7 23.87 16.51 -20.42
N ASP A 8 25.08 16.24 -19.93
CA ASP A 8 25.96 15.23 -20.52
C ASP A 8 25.44 13.85 -20.12
N THR A 9 24.63 13.25 -20.99
CA THR A 9 24.03 11.93 -20.74
C THR A 9 25.07 10.82 -20.62
N SER A 10 26.32 11.05 -21.05
CA SER A 10 27.42 10.09 -20.83
C SER A 10 27.93 10.08 -19.39
N ARG A 11 27.63 11.13 -18.60
CA ARG A 11 27.92 11.21 -17.16
C ARG A 11 26.84 10.63 -16.27
N LEU A 12 25.67 10.29 -16.82
CA LEU A 12 24.68 9.48 -16.13
C LEU A 12 25.21 8.03 -16.12
N SER A 13 26.06 7.73 -15.16
CA SER A 13 26.52 6.35 -14.95
C SER A 13 25.31 5.46 -14.68
N ARG A 14 25.31 4.25 -15.24
CA ARG A 14 24.44 3.20 -14.71
C ARG A 14 24.96 2.86 -13.31
N PRO A 15 24.09 2.77 -12.29
CA PRO A 15 24.50 2.23 -11.00
C PRO A 15 25.20 0.88 -11.21
N GLU A 16 26.30 0.62 -10.50
CA GLU A 16 26.90 -0.72 -10.48
C GLU A 16 25.86 -1.74 -9.98
N GLY A 17 25.81 -2.93 -10.60
CA GLY A 17 24.86 -3.99 -10.20
C GLY A 17 23.68 -4.26 -11.15
N THR A 18 23.76 -3.85 -12.43
CA THR A 18 22.71 -4.12 -13.44
C THR A 18 22.74 -5.55 -13.99
N THR A 19 22.56 -6.56 -13.15
CA THR A 19 21.99 -7.82 -13.66
C THR A 19 20.49 -7.61 -13.78
N SER A 20 20.00 -7.51 -15.03
CA SER A 20 18.57 -7.68 -15.30
C SER A 20 18.08 -8.90 -14.54
N GLN A 21 17.13 -8.71 -13.63
CA GLN A 21 16.50 -9.85 -12.97
C GLN A 21 15.58 -10.54 -13.96
N ALA A 22 15.47 -11.86 -13.86
CA ALA A 22 14.53 -12.61 -14.67
C ALA A 22 13.10 -12.21 -14.26
N ASP A 23 12.25 -11.91 -15.24
CA ASP A 23 10.84 -11.62 -14.99
C ASP A 23 10.08 -12.89 -14.53
N ALA A 24 10.54 -14.06 -15.01
CA ALA A 24 9.97 -15.35 -14.65
C ALA A 24 9.93 -15.57 -13.14
N VAL A 25 8.80 -16.09 -12.65
CA VAL A 25 8.65 -16.45 -11.24
C VAL A 25 9.62 -17.59 -10.89
N PRO A 26 10.41 -17.48 -9.82
CA PRO A 26 11.30 -18.55 -9.39
C PRO A 26 10.56 -19.86 -9.12
N ALA A 27 11.16 -20.99 -9.50
CA ALA A 27 10.56 -22.33 -9.37
C ALA A 27 10.14 -22.71 -7.93
N ARG A 28 10.69 -22.04 -6.90
CA ARG A 28 10.28 -22.22 -5.50
C ARG A 28 8.82 -21.87 -5.25
N TYR A 29 8.22 -20.94 -6.02
CA TYR A 29 6.81 -20.56 -5.87
C TYR A 29 5.85 -21.40 -6.71
N ARG A 30 6.34 -22.47 -7.38
CA ARG A 30 5.51 -23.29 -8.30
C ARG A 30 4.26 -23.87 -7.64
N HIS A 31 4.30 -24.07 -6.32
CA HIS A 31 3.18 -24.59 -5.52
C HIS A 31 2.51 -23.51 -4.67
N GLY A 32 2.83 -22.23 -4.88
CA GLY A 32 2.38 -21.13 -4.03
C GLY A 32 3.21 -20.97 -2.76
N SER A 33 2.56 -20.47 -1.72
CA SER A 33 3.12 -20.26 -0.38
C SER A 33 3.46 -21.58 0.32
N PRO A 34 4.46 -21.60 1.23
CA PRO A 34 4.72 -22.74 2.11
C PRO A 34 3.49 -23.17 2.90
N ALA A 35 3.23 -24.48 3.00
CA ALA A 35 2.01 -25.00 3.63
C ALA A 35 1.89 -24.65 5.13
N GLU A 36 3.00 -24.70 5.87
CA GLU A 36 3.04 -24.31 7.29
C GLU A 36 2.67 -22.83 7.45
N LEU A 37 3.22 -21.97 6.60
CA LEU A 37 2.88 -20.55 6.58
C LEU A 37 1.40 -20.31 6.28
N VAL A 38 0.84 -21.02 5.31
CA VAL A 38 -0.60 -20.93 5.03
C VAL A 38 -1.38 -21.28 6.29
N ALA A 39 -1.12 -22.45 6.90
CA ALA A 39 -1.82 -22.89 8.10
C ALA A 39 -1.72 -21.88 9.26
N ASP A 40 -0.53 -21.32 9.49
CA ASP A 40 -0.32 -20.28 10.50
C ASP A 40 -1.19 -19.04 10.23
N MET A 41 -1.19 -18.54 8.99
CA MET A 41 -1.99 -17.36 8.65
C MET A 41 -3.49 -17.66 8.71
N GLU A 42 -3.93 -18.86 8.30
CA GLU A 42 -5.34 -19.27 8.36
C GLU A 42 -5.83 -19.32 9.81
N ALA A 43 -4.98 -19.76 10.75
CA ALA A 43 -5.30 -19.76 12.18
C ALA A 43 -5.44 -18.33 12.75
N LEU A 44 -4.67 -17.36 12.24
CA LEU A 44 -4.71 -15.98 12.71
C LEU A 44 -5.85 -15.15 12.11
N VAL A 45 -6.06 -15.24 10.79
CA VAL A 45 -6.99 -14.36 10.07
C VAL A 45 -8.16 -15.07 9.40
N GLY A 46 -8.21 -16.41 9.42
CA GLY A 46 -9.21 -17.21 8.72
C GLY A 46 -8.82 -17.49 7.27
N ALA A 47 -9.19 -18.68 6.77
CA ALA A 47 -8.78 -19.17 5.46
C ALA A 47 -9.24 -18.30 4.28
N GLU A 48 -10.38 -17.62 4.42
CA GLU A 48 -10.89 -16.71 3.40
C GLU A 48 -10.05 -15.44 3.22
N ASN A 49 -9.15 -15.16 4.18
CA ASN A 49 -8.31 -13.97 4.22
C ASN A 49 -6.84 -14.26 3.92
N VAL A 50 -6.52 -15.48 3.48
CA VAL A 50 -5.16 -15.91 3.15
C VAL A 50 -5.05 -16.20 1.65
N HIS A 51 -4.11 -15.54 0.99
CA HIS A 51 -3.89 -15.69 -0.45
C HIS A 51 -2.47 -16.22 -0.70
N GLY A 52 -2.39 -17.53 -0.89
CA GLY A 52 -1.11 -18.24 -1.07
C GLY A 52 -0.92 -18.88 -2.44
N ARG A 53 -1.86 -18.75 -3.39
CA ARG A 53 -1.68 -19.37 -4.71
C ARG A 53 -0.64 -18.59 -5.50
N LEU A 54 0.07 -19.25 -6.41
CA LEU A 54 1.04 -18.59 -7.31
C LEU A 54 0.45 -17.36 -8.02
N SER A 55 -0.81 -17.43 -8.48
CA SER A 55 -1.50 -16.29 -9.11
C SER A 55 -1.67 -15.10 -8.17
N ASP A 56 -1.90 -15.36 -6.87
CA ASP A 56 -2.06 -14.32 -5.87
C ASP A 56 -0.71 -13.65 -5.60
N LEU A 57 0.34 -14.44 -5.37
CA LEU A 57 1.70 -13.92 -5.12
C LEU A 57 2.21 -13.08 -6.30
N VAL A 58 1.95 -13.51 -7.54
CA VAL A 58 2.33 -12.76 -8.75
C VAL A 58 1.54 -11.46 -8.84
N ARG A 59 0.22 -11.50 -8.64
CA ARG A 59 -0.66 -10.32 -8.66
C ARG A 59 -0.17 -9.22 -7.70
N PHE A 60 0.31 -9.63 -6.53
CA PHE A 60 0.76 -8.71 -5.49
C PHE A 60 2.26 -8.41 -5.51
N SER A 61 2.99 -8.94 -6.50
CA SER A 61 4.45 -8.81 -6.58
C SER A 61 4.95 -7.43 -7.01
N SER A 62 4.06 -6.56 -7.49
CA SER A 62 4.39 -5.21 -7.94
C SER A 62 3.39 -4.18 -7.41
N ASP A 63 3.85 -2.95 -7.21
CA ASP A 63 3.01 -1.77 -7.15
C ASP A 63 2.98 -1.08 -8.52
N ALA A 64 2.71 0.22 -8.60
CA ALA A 64 2.68 0.94 -9.86
C ALA A 64 4.10 1.35 -10.34
N GLY A 65 5.14 1.07 -9.55
CA GLY A 65 6.52 1.34 -9.90
C GLY A 65 7.16 0.26 -10.79
N PRO A 66 8.42 0.45 -11.19
CA PRO A 66 9.18 -0.50 -11.99
C PRO A 66 9.75 -1.67 -11.17
N TYR A 67 9.43 -1.73 -9.88
CA TYR A 67 10.01 -2.67 -8.94
C TYR A 67 9.15 -3.93 -8.81
N ARG A 68 9.78 -5.01 -8.36
CA ARG A 68 9.10 -6.28 -8.14
C ARG A 68 9.70 -7.02 -6.96
N SER A 69 8.85 -7.45 -6.03
CA SER A 69 9.18 -8.35 -4.93
C SER A 69 8.03 -9.32 -4.70
N ILE A 70 8.29 -10.62 -4.78
CA ILE A 70 7.25 -11.65 -4.65
C ILE A 70 7.12 -12.03 -3.17
N PRO A 71 5.96 -11.76 -2.53
CA PRO A 71 5.78 -12.10 -1.11
C PRO A 71 5.74 -13.62 -0.90
N GLN A 72 6.08 -14.06 0.30
CA GLN A 72 5.85 -15.46 0.70
C GLN A 72 4.36 -15.75 0.85
N ILE A 73 3.56 -14.77 1.29
CA ILE A 73 2.10 -14.88 1.44
C ILE A 73 1.45 -13.50 1.47
N VAL A 74 0.18 -13.42 1.07
CA VAL A 74 -0.63 -12.21 1.21
C VAL A 74 -1.79 -12.50 2.17
N VAL A 75 -2.06 -11.59 3.10
CA VAL A 75 -3.16 -11.69 4.05
C VAL A 75 -4.02 -10.43 4.04
N SER A 76 -5.33 -10.60 4.22
CA SER A 76 -6.31 -9.51 4.27
C SER A 76 -6.96 -9.48 5.67
N PRO A 77 -6.32 -8.87 6.68
CA PRO A 77 -6.88 -8.80 8.03
C PRO A 77 -8.19 -8.00 8.05
N ARG A 78 -9.12 -8.38 8.93
CA ARG A 78 -10.46 -7.75 8.98
C ARG A 78 -10.55 -6.60 9.97
N ASN A 79 -9.67 -6.59 10.97
CA ASN A 79 -9.76 -5.68 12.10
C ASN A 79 -8.39 -5.49 12.79
N ALA A 80 -8.36 -4.62 13.81
CA ALA A 80 -7.13 -4.30 14.54
C ALA A 80 -6.57 -5.48 15.36
N ALA A 81 -7.42 -6.42 15.82
CA ALA A 81 -6.96 -7.61 16.53
C ALA A 81 -6.23 -8.59 15.59
N ASP A 82 -6.76 -8.80 14.37
CA ASP A 82 -6.07 -9.56 13.32
C ASP A 82 -4.67 -8.96 13.04
N LEU A 83 -4.58 -7.62 12.95
CA LEU A 83 -3.31 -6.91 12.77
C LEU A 83 -2.34 -7.11 13.92
N SER A 84 -2.81 -6.96 15.16
CA SER A 84 -1.98 -7.17 16.35
C SER A 84 -1.47 -8.61 16.43
N ALA A 85 -2.31 -9.60 16.09
CA ALA A 85 -1.91 -11.00 16.05
C ALA A 85 -0.85 -11.29 14.97
N LEU A 86 -0.97 -10.68 13.80
CA LEU A 86 0.05 -10.75 12.74
C LEU A 86 1.38 -10.11 13.19
N MET A 87 1.35 -8.99 13.91
CA MET A 87 2.54 -8.33 14.47
C MET A 87 3.25 -9.22 15.47
N ALA A 88 2.50 -9.78 16.43
CA ALA A 88 3.04 -10.71 17.40
C ALA A 88 3.62 -11.97 16.75
N TYR A 89 2.97 -12.50 15.71
CA TYR A 89 3.48 -13.64 14.96
C TYR A 89 4.80 -13.32 14.25
N CYS A 90 4.91 -12.15 13.61
CA CYS A 90 6.13 -11.73 12.93
C CYS A 90 7.31 -11.63 13.91
N ASP A 91 7.10 -11.00 15.07
CA ASP A 91 8.10 -10.88 16.13
C ASP A 91 8.56 -12.26 16.64
N ALA A 92 7.60 -13.13 16.97
CA ALA A 92 7.90 -14.47 17.51
C ALA A 92 8.63 -15.39 16.53
N ASN A 93 8.45 -15.21 15.22
CA ASN A 93 8.99 -16.09 14.18
C ASN A 93 10.14 -15.46 13.38
N ASN A 94 10.63 -14.28 13.78
CA ASN A 94 11.67 -13.53 13.06
C ASN A 94 11.31 -13.32 11.58
N ARG A 95 10.08 -12.86 11.36
CA ARG A 95 9.51 -12.53 10.05
C ARG A 95 9.15 -11.07 9.99
N HIS A 96 8.96 -10.55 8.79
CA HIS A 96 8.55 -9.17 8.60
C HIS A 96 7.33 -9.07 7.70
N MET A 97 6.65 -7.94 7.83
CA MET A 97 5.48 -7.67 7.00
C MET A 97 5.50 -6.25 6.46
N THR A 98 4.84 -6.08 5.32
CA THR A 98 4.63 -4.78 4.69
C THR A 98 3.15 -4.55 4.47
N PHE A 99 2.66 -3.38 4.87
CA PHE A 99 1.29 -2.98 4.60
C PHE A 99 1.13 -2.57 3.15
N ARG A 100 0.07 -3.09 2.52
CA ARG A 100 -0.39 -2.69 1.20
C ARG A 100 -1.78 -2.11 1.31
N ALA A 101 -1.88 -0.86 0.88
CA ALA A 101 -3.14 -0.18 0.64
C ALA A 101 -3.62 -0.49 -0.80
N ALA A 102 -3.80 0.52 -1.65
CA ALA A 102 -4.11 0.29 -3.07
C ALA A 102 -2.97 -0.31 -3.90
N GLY A 103 -1.72 -0.15 -3.46
CA GLY A 103 -0.55 -0.56 -4.23
C GLY A 103 -0.24 0.34 -5.43
N THR A 104 -0.50 1.65 -5.31
CA THR A 104 -0.27 2.65 -6.36
C THR A 104 1.00 3.46 -6.18
N SER A 105 1.87 3.10 -5.22
CA SER A 105 3.19 3.73 -5.07
C SER A 105 4.05 3.45 -6.30
N LEU A 106 4.98 4.37 -6.58
CA LEU A 106 5.95 4.26 -7.67
C LEU A 106 7.35 3.86 -7.17
N ASN A 107 7.51 3.72 -5.84
CA ASN A 107 8.81 3.59 -5.17
C ASN A 107 9.04 2.21 -4.54
N GLY A 108 8.12 1.27 -4.76
CA GLY A 108 8.23 -0.09 -4.22
C GLY A 108 7.81 -0.25 -2.76
N GLN A 109 7.11 0.75 -2.19
CA GLN A 109 6.75 0.79 -0.77
C GLN A 109 5.61 -0.17 -0.40
N ALA A 110 4.84 -0.63 -1.38
CA ALA A 110 3.65 -1.47 -1.17
C ALA A 110 3.88 -2.94 -1.57
N MET A 111 5.12 -3.40 -1.49
CA MET A 111 5.54 -4.77 -1.81
C MET A 111 6.31 -5.38 -0.64
N SER A 112 6.40 -6.71 -0.62
CA SER A 112 7.15 -7.47 0.37
C SER A 112 7.79 -8.68 -0.28
N ASP A 113 8.94 -9.12 0.23
CA ASP A 113 9.50 -10.44 -0.03
C ASP A 113 9.04 -11.50 1.00
N ASP A 114 8.33 -11.07 2.06
CA ASP A 114 7.81 -11.92 3.13
C ASP A 114 6.27 -11.82 3.25
N ILE A 115 5.72 -11.30 4.35
CA ILE A 115 4.25 -11.20 4.52
C ILE A 115 3.74 -9.86 3.97
N LEU A 116 2.82 -9.91 3.02
CA LEU A 116 2.14 -8.70 2.54
C LEU A 116 0.74 -8.58 3.16
N VAL A 117 0.46 -7.45 3.79
CA VAL A 117 -0.80 -7.21 4.51
C VAL A 117 -1.68 -6.24 3.74
N ASP A 118 -2.73 -6.77 3.09
CA ASP A 118 -3.71 -5.97 2.36
C ASP A 118 -4.76 -5.36 3.29
N VAL A 119 -4.65 -4.05 3.51
CA VAL A 119 -5.64 -3.29 4.30
C VAL A 119 -6.78 -2.73 3.44
N LYS A 120 -6.68 -2.79 2.11
CA LYS A 120 -7.73 -2.24 1.22
C LYS A 120 -9.01 -3.07 1.26
N THR A 121 -8.91 -4.38 1.43
CA THR A 121 -10.07 -5.29 1.31
C THR A 121 -11.10 -5.09 2.41
N HIS A 122 -10.70 -5.06 3.68
CA HIS A 122 -11.66 -5.06 4.80
C HIS A 122 -11.72 -3.76 5.60
N PHE A 123 -10.66 -2.93 5.59
CA PHE A 123 -10.69 -1.64 6.28
C PHE A 123 -11.41 -0.59 5.43
N THR A 124 -12.70 -0.79 5.19
CA THR A 124 -13.56 0.09 4.40
C THR A 124 -14.58 0.81 5.28
N GLY A 125 -15.24 1.82 4.70
CA GLY A 125 -16.24 2.63 5.38
C GLY A 125 -15.73 4.02 5.74
N MET A 126 -16.62 4.99 5.60
CA MET A 126 -16.40 6.40 5.86
C MET A 126 -17.68 7.05 6.38
N GLU A 127 -17.54 8.17 7.07
CA GLU A 127 -18.63 8.94 7.63
C GLU A 127 -18.33 10.44 7.46
N VAL A 128 -19.23 11.15 6.79
CA VAL A 128 -19.16 12.61 6.72
C VAL A 128 -19.68 13.19 8.03
N ARG A 129 -18.89 14.08 8.63
CA ARG A 129 -19.21 14.73 9.90
C ARG A 129 -19.27 16.25 9.72
N ASN A 130 -19.95 16.91 10.65
CA ASN A 130 -20.01 18.38 10.73
C ASN A 130 -20.34 19.07 9.39
N GLY A 131 -21.38 18.55 8.71
CA GLY A 131 -21.86 19.14 7.45
C GLY A 131 -20.88 19.09 6.29
N GLY A 132 -19.87 18.20 6.31
CA GLY A 132 -18.87 18.06 5.25
C GLY A 132 -17.48 18.58 5.60
N THR A 133 -17.34 19.34 6.68
CA THR A 133 -16.04 19.88 7.11
C THR A 133 -15.08 18.81 7.63
N LYS A 134 -15.59 17.61 7.96
CA LYS A 134 -14.79 16.49 8.47
C LYS A 134 -15.20 15.18 7.79
N LEU A 135 -14.22 14.29 7.63
CA LEU A 135 -14.43 12.92 7.16
C LEU A 135 -13.75 11.97 8.13
N TRP A 136 -14.51 11.06 8.73
CA TRP A 136 -13.94 9.86 9.33
C TRP A 136 -13.87 8.76 8.27
N SER A 137 -12.76 8.02 8.21
CA SER A 137 -12.59 6.96 7.22
C SER A 137 -11.64 5.88 7.70
N ARG A 138 -11.90 4.65 7.26
CA ARG A 138 -10.90 3.56 7.33
C ARG A 138 -9.85 3.68 6.21
N PRO A 139 -8.65 3.11 6.39
CA PRO A 139 -7.52 3.26 5.45
C PRO A 139 -7.75 2.66 4.05
N GLY A 140 -8.66 1.72 3.89
CA GLY A 140 -8.98 1.06 2.62
C GLY A 140 -9.98 1.82 1.73
N VAL A 141 -10.51 2.97 2.17
CA VAL A 141 -11.43 3.78 1.37
C VAL A 141 -10.70 4.46 0.22
N ILE A 142 -11.22 4.30 -1.00
CA ILE A 142 -10.69 4.93 -2.21
C ILE A 142 -10.87 6.45 -2.11
N LEU A 143 -9.80 7.21 -2.42
CA LEU A 143 -9.79 8.66 -2.30
C LEU A 143 -10.87 9.32 -3.18
N GLY A 144 -11.04 8.82 -4.41
CA GLY A 144 -12.08 9.29 -5.33
C GLY A 144 -13.48 9.13 -4.77
N ASP A 145 -13.77 8.01 -4.09
CA ASP A 145 -15.08 7.79 -3.46
C ASP A 145 -15.30 8.77 -2.30
N ALA A 146 -14.28 8.99 -1.47
CA ALA A 146 -14.32 9.98 -0.41
C ALA A 146 -14.55 11.41 -0.94
N GLN A 147 -13.85 11.80 -2.01
CA GLN A 147 -14.07 13.11 -2.65
C GLN A 147 -15.49 13.22 -3.24
N ALA A 148 -16.00 12.16 -3.87
CA ALA A 148 -17.35 12.14 -4.43
C ALA A 148 -18.42 12.34 -3.33
N VAL A 149 -18.22 11.75 -2.15
CA VAL A 149 -19.11 11.94 -1.01
C VAL A 149 -19.01 13.37 -0.44
N LEU A 150 -17.79 13.88 -0.19
CA LEU A 150 -17.58 15.23 0.34
C LEU A 150 -18.05 16.35 -0.59
N SER A 151 -17.92 16.17 -1.91
CA SER A 151 -18.32 17.17 -2.89
C SER A 151 -19.81 17.52 -2.84
N ARG A 152 -20.65 16.59 -2.39
CA ARG A 152 -22.09 16.83 -2.16
C ARG A 152 -22.35 17.87 -1.07
N HIS A 153 -21.36 18.08 -0.20
CA HIS A 153 -21.37 19.06 0.86
C HIS A 153 -20.53 20.32 0.52
N GLY A 154 -19.97 20.40 -0.69
CA GLY A 154 -19.12 21.52 -1.09
C GLY A 154 -17.68 21.45 -0.57
N PHE A 155 -17.24 20.28 -0.07
CA PHE A 155 -15.89 20.07 0.45
C PHE A 155 -15.09 19.07 -0.38
N MET A 156 -13.77 19.11 -0.23
CA MET A 156 -12.85 18.12 -0.78
C MET A 156 -11.65 17.95 0.15
N LEU A 157 -11.02 16.78 0.10
CA LEU A 157 -9.70 16.56 0.70
C LEU A 157 -8.64 17.26 -0.17
N GLY A 158 -7.61 17.81 0.46
CA GLY A 158 -6.55 18.54 -0.26
C GLY A 158 -5.63 17.65 -1.11
N PRO A 159 -5.19 16.46 -0.64
CA PRO A 159 -4.45 15.51 -1.46
C PRO A 159 -5.25 15.05 -2.69
N ASP A 160 -4.62 15.12 -3.86
CA ASP A 160 -5.21 14.72 -5.14
C ASP A 160 -4.22 14.04 -6.09
N PRO A 161 -3.55 12.94 -5.67
CA PRO A 161 -2.61 12.23 -6.52
C PRO A 161 -3.25 11.79 -7.84
N GLY A 162 -2.45 11.64 -8.89
CA GLY A 162 -2.93 11.19 -10.21
C GLY A 162 -3.65 9.84 -10.18
N SER A 163 -3.43 9.04 -9.13
CA SER A 163 -4.08 7.76 -8.86
C SER A 163 -5.38 7.87 -8.05
N THR A 164 -5.99 9.07 -7.92
CA THR A 164 -7.19 9.34 -7.09
C THR A 164 -8.32 8.31 -7.24
N SER A 165 -8.54 7.76 -8.43
CA SER A 165 -9.58 6.77 -8.70
C SER A 165 -9.30 5.37 -8.12
N VAL A 166 -8.08 5.12 -7.61
CA VAL A 166 -7.63 3.80 -7.16
C VAL A 166 -6.92 3.87 -5.80
N CYS A 167 -6.12 4.91 -5.54
CA CYS A 167 -5.43 5.06 -4.26
C CYS A 167 -6.43 5.16 -3.12
N THR A 168 -6.05 4.67 -1.94
CA THR A 168 -6.88 4.74 -0.74
C THR A 168 -6.32 5.75 0.25
N ILE A 169 -7.19 6.25 1.14
CA ILE A 169 -6.83 7.22 2.17
C ILE A 169 -5.63 6.76 2.98
N GLY A 170 -5.56 5.48 3.37
CA GLY A 170 -4.43 4.94 4.13
C GLY A 170 -3.09 5.07 3.39
N GLY A 171 -3.07 4.81 2.08
CA GLY A 171 -1.86 4.99 1.27
C GLY A 171 -1.49 6.46 1.10
N VAL A 172 -2.48 7.33 0.88
CA VAL A 172 -2.27 8.79 0.77
C VAL A 172 -1.65 9.36 2.04
N LEU A 173 -2.11 8.91 3.21
CA LEU A 173 -1.55 9.34 4.49
C LEU A 173 -0.16 8.75 4.73
N ALA A 174 0.05 7.45 4.48
CA ALA A 174 1.34 6.79 4.71
C ALA A 174 2.46 7.35 3.82
N ASP A 175 2.15 7.70 2.57
CA ASP A 175 3.12 8.27 1.62
C ASP A 175 3.19 9.80 1.67
N ASN A 176 2.40 10.46 2.55
CA ASN A 176 2.18 11.91 2.54
C ASN A 176 1.94 12.46 1.11
N SER A 177 1.06 11.79 0.37
CA SER A 177 0.84 12.06 -1.04
C SER A 177 0.24 13.45 -1.26
N GLY A 178 0.72 14.14 -2.29
CA GLY A 178 0.14 15.40 -2.78
C GLY A 178 -0.52 15.23 -4.14
N GLY A 179 -0.62 16.34 -4.88
CA GLY A 179 -1.17 16.39 -6.23
C GLY A 179 -1.20 17.84 -6.73
N MET A 180 -1.79 18.06 -7.91
CA MET A 180 -1.78 19.38 -8.55
C MET A 180 -2.59 20.44 -7.78
N ARG A 181 -3.61 20.03 -7.02
CA ARG A 181 -4.47 20.93 -6.25
C ARG A 181 -4.08 20.97 -4.76
N CYS A 182 -3.20 20.06 -4.33
CA CYS A 182 -2.69 20.00 -2.98
C CYS A 182 -1.76 21.18 -2.69
N SER A 183 -2.11 21.99 -1.69
CA SER A 183 -1.24 23.02 -1.11
C SER A 183 -0.73 22.56 0.24
N LEU A 184 0.40 23.10 0.71
CA LEU A 184 0.97 22.76 2.03
C LEU A 184 -0.07 22.85 3.15
N GLU A 185 -0.84 23.94 3.22
CA GLU A 185 -1.85 24.16 4.27
C GLU A 185 -3.04 23.20 4.22
N ARG A 186 -3.11 22.34 3.19
CA ARG A 186 -4.19 21.38 2.95
C ARG A 186 -3.66 19.99 2.64
N ASP A 187 -2.39 19.71 2.90
CA ASP A 187 -1.85 18.38 2.71
C ASP A 187 -2.40 17.41 3.77
N SER A 188 -2.01 16.13 3.67
CA SER A 188 -2.41 15.10 4.63
C SER A 188 -2.05 15.51 6.07
N TYR A 189 -0.85 16.06 6.29
CA TYR A 189 -0.34 16.40 7.61
C TYR A 189 -1.18 17.47 8.31
N HIS A 190 -1.58 18.52 7.58
CA HIS A 190 -2.38 19.62 8.12
C HIS A 190 -3.89 19.34 8.17
N SER A 191 -4.35 18.27 7.52
CA SER A 191 -5.77 17.90 7.44
C SER A 191 -6.19 16.82 8.45
N ILE A 192 -5.23 16.17 9.12
CA ILE A 192 -5.49 15.14 10.12
C ILE A 192 -5.90 15.79 11.45
N GLU A 193 -7.05 15.37 11.99
CA GLU A 193 -7.50 15.72 13.33
C GLU A 193 -7.27 14.59 14.35
N GLU A 194 -7.53 13.35 13.95
CA GLU A 194 -7.43 12.17 14.80
C GLU A 194 -6.93 10.97 13.98
N LEU A 195 -6.07 10.14 14.59
CA LEU A 195 -5.62 8.87 14.04
C LEU A 195 -5.62 7.79 15.12
N VAL A 196 -5.97 6.57 14.70
CA VAL A 196 -5.82 5.36 15.50
C VAL A 196 -4.69 4.53 14.90
N PHE A 197 -3.70 4.21 15.73
CA PHE A 197 -2.56 3.36 15.35
C PHE A 197 -2.69 1.97 15.98
N VAL A 198 -2.25 0.95 15.24
CA VAL A 198 -1.97 -0.39 15.76
C VAL A 198 -0.46 -0.54 15.78
N LEU A 199 0.10 -0.88 16.93
CA LEU A 199 1.54 -0.99 17.15
C LEU A 199 1.90 -2.43 17.58
N PRO A 200 3.17 -2.86 17.37
CA PRO A 200 3.66 -4.16 17.85
C PRO A 200 3.54 -4.33 19.36
#